data_AF-A0A2K3M9J7-F1
#
_entry.id   AF-A0A2K3M9J7-F1
#
_cell.length_a   1.000
_cell.length_b   1.000
_cell.length_c   1.000
_cell.angle_alpha   90.00
_cell.angle_beta   90.00
_cell.angle_gamma   90.00
#
_symmetry.space_group_name_H-M   'P 1'
#
loop_
_entity.id
_entity.type
_entity.pdbx_description
1 polymer ?
#
loop_
_entity_poly.entity_id
_entity_poly.type
_entity_poly.pdbx_seq_one_letter_code
_entity_poly.pdbx_strand_id
1 'polypeptide(L)' 'MIKLTSNYSIWKPRMEDILYCKDLYQPLQNEGTKPTGKSDDDWNVMNRKTVGQIRQWIDQSVFHHVAQET' A
#
# COMPACT_ATOMS: atom_id res chain seq x y z
N MET A 1 -10.22 19.03 13.81
CA MET A 1 -8.81 18.55 13.84
C MET A 1 -8.85 17.03 14.04
N ILE A 2 -8.79 16.25 12.96
CA ILE A 2 -8.81 14.79 13.06
C ILE A 2 -7.43 14.36 13.52
N LYS A 3 -7.32 13.94 14.78
CA LYS A 3 -6.07 13.44 15.35
C LYS A 3 -5.86 12.00 14.84
N LEU A 4 -5.21 11.85 13.69
CA LEU A 4 -4.94 10.56 13.03
C LEU A 4 -3.83 9.72 13.71
N THR A 5 -3.42 10.06 14.94
CA THR A 5 -2.19 9.52 15.54
C THR A 5 -2.35 8.21 16.32
N SER A 6 -3.49 7.51 16.22
CA SER A 6 -3.72 6.25 16.98
C SER A 6 -3.91 4.99 16.12
N ASN A 7 -4.10 5.11 14.81
CA ASN A 7 -4.46 3.95 13.98
C ASN A 7 -3.29 3.41 13.15
N TYR A 8 -2.21 4.17 12.94
CA TYR A 8 -1.11 3.74 12.07
C TYR A 8 -0.34 2.54 12.64
N SER A 9 -0.07 2.52 13.95
CA SER A 9 0.62 1.42 14.63
C SER A 9 -0.14 0.09 14.57
N ILE A 10 -1.46 0.13 14.39
CA ILE A 10 -2.33 -1.05 14.20
C ILE A 10 -2.49 -1.35 12.71
N TRP A 11 -2.68 -0.32 11.90
CA TRP A 11 -2.92 -0.43 10.46
C TRP A 11 -1.71 -1.00 9.72
N LYS A 12 -0.49 -0.53 10.05
CA LYS A 12 0.74 -0.93 9.36
C LYS A 12 0.99 -2.45 9.42
N PRO A 13 1.10 -3.10 10.60
CA PRO A 13 1.32 -4.54 10.65
C PRO A 13 0.18 -5.33 9.99
N ARG A 14 -1.07 -4.88 10.13
CA ARG A 14 -2.22 -5.50 9.47
C ARG A 14 -2.13 -5.43 7.95
N MET A 15 -1.70 -4.28 7.41
CA MET A 15 -1.51 -4.10 5.98
C MET A 15 -0.34 -4.96 5.46
N GLU A 16 0.76 -5.04 6.22
CA GLU A 16 1.88 -5.92 5.91
C GLU A 16 1.42 -7.39 5.82
N ASP A 17 0.71 -7.89 6.84
CA ASP A 17 0.17 -9.27 6.86
C ASP A 17 -0.72 -9.56 5.64
N ILE A 18 -1.63 -8.65 5.30
CA ILE A 18 -2.51 -8.79 4.14
C ILE A 18 -1.71 -8.87 2.83
N LEU A 19 -0.65 -8.07 2.70
CA LEU A 19 0.19 -8.07 1.50
C LEU A 19 1.05 -9.34 1.42
N TYR A 20 1.54 -9.87 2.53
CA TYR A 20 2.20 -11.17 2.58
C TYR A 20 1.25 -12.31 2.19
N CYS A 21 0.04 -12.33 2.73
CA CYS A 21 -0.98 -13.34 2.38
C CYS A 21 -1.38 -13.33 0.89
N LYS A 22 -1.11 -12.23 0.17
CA LYS A 22 -1.46 -12.06 -1.24
C LYS A 22 -0.25 -12.11 -2.18
N ASP A 23 0.94 -12.42 -1.68
CA ASP A 23 2.20 -12.36 -2.43
C ASP A 23 2.50 -10.96 -3.02
N LEU A 24 2.01 -9.91 -2.36
CA LEU A 24 2.18 -8.49 -2.75
C LEU A 24 3.16 -7.75 -1.84
N TYR A 25 3.99 -8.46 -1.08
CA TYR A 25 4.91 -7.88 -0.09
C TYR A 25 6.18 -7.30 -0.73
N GLN A 26 6.57 -7.72 -1.94
CA GLN A 26 7.85 -7.35 -2.53
C GLN A 26 8.04 -5.83 -2.70
N PRO A 27 7.04 -5.04 -3.13
CA PRO A 27 7.20 -3.60 -3.19
C PRO A 27 7.44 -2.94 -1.84
N LEU A 28 6.98 -3.52 -0.73
CA LEU A 28 7.30 -3.03 0.61
C LEU A 28 8.74 -3.36 1.00
N GLN A 29 9.17 -4.61 0.80
CA GLN A 29 10.52 -5.04 1.15
C GLN A 29 11.62 -4.28 0.40
N ASN A 30 11.35 -3.89 -0.85
CA ASN A 30 12.31 -3.19 -1.69
C ASN A 30 12.08 -1.67 -1.72
N GLU A 31 11.28 -1.13 -0.80
CA GLU A 31 10.99 0.31 -0.70
C GLU A 31 10.52 0.94 -2.03
N GLY A 32 9.67 0.21 -2.77
CA GLY A 32 9.16 0.62 -4.08
C GLY A 32 10.16 0.49 -5.23
N THR A 33 11.34 -0.10 -4.99
CA THR A 33 12.34 -0.39 -6.02
C THR A 33 12.12 -1.77 -6.64
N LYS A 34 12.23 -1.85 -7.97
CA LYS A 34 12.12 -3.13 -8.69
C LYS A 34 13.29 -4.06 -8.33
N PRO A 35 13.04 -5.32 -7.92
CA PRO A 35 14.09 -6.31 -7.71
C PRO A 35 14.86 -6.64 -9.00
N THR A 36 16.16 -6.88 -8.87
CA THR A 36 16.99 -7.45 -9.96
C THR A 36 16.45 -8.83 -10.36
N GLY A 37 16.27 -9.06 -11.66
CA GLY A 37 15.77 -10.34 -12.18
C GLY A 37 14.25 -10.43 -12.37
N LYS A 38 13.49 -9.39 -11.99
CA LYS A 38 12.07 -9.28 -12.32
C LYS A 38 11.85 -8.50 -13.62
N SER A 39 10.94 -8.96 -14.47
CA SER A 39 10.54 -8.24 -15.68
C SER A 39 9.84 -6.92 -15.31
N ASP A 40 9.90 -5.94 -16.20
CA ASP A 40 9.21 -4.66 -16.01
C ASP A 40 7.69 -4.84 -15.93
N ASP A 41 7.13 -5.70 -16.78
CA ASP A 41 5.68 -5.95 -16.81
C ASP A 41 5.19 -6.60 -15.52
N ASP A 42 5.87 -7.66 -15.05
CA ASP A 42 5.50 -8.33 -13.78
C ASP A 42 5.65 -7.40 -12.58
N TRP A 43 6.68 -6.56 -12.60
CA TRP A 43 6.89 -5.54 -11.58
C TRP A 43 5.77 -4.50 -11.58
N ASN A 44 5.44 -3.94 -12.75
CA ASN A 44 4.41 -2.90 -12.88
C ASN A 44 3.04 -3.41 -12.42
N VAL A 45 2.69 -4.65 -12.78
CA VAL A 45 1.45 -5.30 -12.34
C VAL A 45 1.44 -5.49 -10.83
N MET A 46 2.52 -6.02 -10.24
CA MET A 46 2.62 -6.23 -8.80
C MET A 46 2.58 -4.93 -8.01
N ASN A 47 3.34 -3.92 -8.45
CA ASN A 47 3.37 -2.60 -7.81
C ASN A 47 1.97 -1.96 -7.84
N ARG A 48 1.29 -1.99 -8.99
CA ARG A 48 -0.07 -1.47 -9.11
C ARG A 48 -1.07 -2.20 -8.22
N LYS A 49 -0.99 -3.52 -8.13
CA LYS A 49 -1.83 -4.33 -7.21
C LYS A 49 -1.59 -3.98 -5.74
N THR A 50 -0.32 -3.83 -5.36
CA THR A 50 0.09 -3.49 -3.98
C THR A 50 -0.43 -2.11 -3.57
N VAL A 51 -0.21 -1.09 -4.42
CA VAL A 51 -0.73 0.26 -4.20
C VAL A 51 -2.25 0.28 -4.15
N GLY A 52 -2.92 -0.44 -5.06
CA GLY A 52 -4.37 -0.57 -5.07
C GLY A 52 -4.91 -1.21 -3.78
N GLN A 53 -4.23 -2.25 -3.28
CA GLN A 53 -4.60 -2.90 -2.04
C GLN A 53 -4.46 -1.96 -0.85
N ILE A 54 -3.33 -1.24 -0.73
CA ILE A 54 -3.12 -0.25 0.34
C ILE A 54 -4.20 0.83 0.31
N ARG A 55 -4.53 1.37 -0.87
CA ARG A 55 -5.58 2.40 -1.02
C ARG A 55 -6.97 1.91 -0.58
N GLN A 56 -7.30 0.64 -0.79
CA GLN A 56 -8.57 0.06 -0.32
C GLN A 56 -8.69 -0.01 1.20
N TRP A 57 -7.57 -0.11 1.91
CA TRP A 57 -7.53 -0.21 3.38
C TRP A 57 -7.27 1.13 4.07
N ILE A 58 -7.04 2.19 3.31
CA ILE A 58 -7.08 3.56 3.83
C ILE A 58 -8.56 3.94 3.94
N ASP A 59 -8.96 4.42 5.12
CA ASP A 59 -10.34 4.82 5.39
C ASP A 59 -10.85 5.78 4.29
N GLN A 60 -12.10 5.59 3.84
CA GLN A 60 -12.71 6.41 2.80
C GLN A 60 -12.67 7.91 3.13
N SER A 61 -12.63 8.29 4.42
CA SER A 61 -12.49 9.70 4.83
C SER A 61 -11.14 10.30 4.44
N VAL A 62 -10.05 9.51 4.50
CA VAL A 62 -8.72 9.95 4.06
C VAL A 62 -8.64 9.97 2.53
N PHE A 63 -9.25 9.00 1.84
CA PHE A 63 -9.30 8.99 0.38
C PHE A 63 -10.08 10.17 -0.20
N HIS A 64 -11.28 10.48 0.33
CA HIS A 64 -12.07 11.63 -0.12
C HIS A 64 -11.39 12.97 0.19
N HIS A 65 -10.73 13.09 1.33
CA HIS A 65 -10.00 14.31 1.67
C HIS A 65 -8.86 14.57 0.67
N VAL A 66 -8.04 13.56 0.38
CA VAL A 66 -6.95 13.68 -0.61
C VAL A 66 -7.48 13.87 -2.04
N ALA A 67 -8.60 13.23 -2.40
CA ALA A 67 -9.20 13.36 -3.72
C ALA A 67 -9.92 14.71 -3.96
N GLN A 68 -10.30 15.42 -2.90
CA GLN A 68 -10.94 16.75 -2.98
C GLN A 68 -9.94 17.90 -2.84
N GLU A 69 -8.70 17.64 -2.45
CA GLU A 69 -7.62 18.64 -2.44
C GLU A 69 -6.92 18.80 -3.80
N THR A 70 -7.42 18.14 -4.86
CA THR A 70 -7.00 18.31 -6.26
C THR A 70 -8.16 18.83 -7.11
#